data_AF-A0A7W1BBS4-F1
#
_entry.id   AF-A0A7W1BBS4-F1
#
_cell.length_a   1.000
_cell.length_b   1.000
_cell.length_c   1.000
_cell.angle_alpha   90.00
_cell.angle_beta   90.00
_cell.angle_gamma   90.00
#
_symmetry.space_group_name_H-M   'P 1'
#
loop_
_entity.id
_entity.type
_entity.pdbx_description
1 polymer ?
#
loop_
_entity_poly.entity_id
_entity_poly.type
_entity_poly.pdbx_seq_one_letter_code
_entity_poly.pdbx_strand_id
1 'polypeptide(L)'
;MPKFFIKTYGCQMNERDSEQVARSLLDRGYEAAASEAEADVVLLNTCSVRDMAEQKALGKMGLLGRLRANKPEMVFGLLGCMAQSRGEELVRDIEHVDLVVGTQKFHRVAEYVDELVQRKRALRD
;
A
#
# COMPACT_ATOMS: atom_id res chain seq x y z
N MET A 1 4.54 17.80 -0.65
CA MET A 1 5.25 16.53 -0.97
C MET A 1 4.25 15.46 -1.40
N PRO A 2 4.64 14.24 -1.83
CA PRO A 2 3.67 13.17 -2.03
C PRO A 2 2.97 12.81 -0.71
N LYS A 3 1.68 12.49 -0.78
CA LYS A 3 0.86 12.12 0.36
C LYS A 3 0.61 10.61 0.41
N PHE A 4 0.66 10.02 1.59
CA PHE A 4 0.39 8.59 1.79
C PHE A 4 -0.80 8.34 2.72
N PHE A 5 -1.53 7.26 2.45
CA PHE A 5 -2.60 6.76 3.31
C PHE A 5 -2.39 5.27 3.58
N ILE A 6 -2.38 4.88 4.86
CA ILE A 6 -2.28 3.46 5.25
C ILE A 6 -3.60 3.04 5.88
N LYS A 7 -4.17 1.94 5.37
CA LYS A 7 -5.32 1.28 5.98
C LYS A 7 -4.92 -0.08 6.54
N THR A 8 -5.07 -0.23 7.84
CA THR A 8 -4.79 -1.49 8.53
C THR A 8 -6.05 -2.37 8.62
N TYR A 9 -5.90 -3.66 8.33
CA TYR A 9 -6.89 -4.69 8.56
C TYR A 9 -6.24 -5.87 9.30
N GLY A 10 -6.54 -6.08 10.58
CA GLY A 10 -5.95 -7.22 11.28
C GLY A 10 -5.88 -7.09 12.77
N CYS A 11 -4.66 -7.23 13.31
CA CYS A 11 -4.37 -7.21 14.74
C CYS A 11 -3.41 -6.07 15.10
N GLN A 12 -3.06 -5.99 16.39
CA GLN A 12 -2.13 -4.98 16.92
C GLN A 12 -0.74 -5.03 16.28
N MET A 13 -0.30 -6.21 15.81
CA MET A 13 0.96 -6.32 15.07
C MET A 13 0.88 -5.57 13.75
N ASN A 14 -0.23 -5.67 13.01
CA ASN A 14 -0.42 -4.89 11.79
C ASN A 14 -0.46 -3.38 12.07
N GLU A 15 -1.05 -2.94 13.18
CA GLU A 15 -1.04 -1.51 13.53
C GLU A 15 0.38 -1.00 13.80
N ARG A 16 1.16 -1.73 14.60
CA ARG A 16 2.58 -1.43 14.84
C ARG A 16 3.38 -1.40 13.53
N ASP A 17 3.15 -2.37 12.67
CA ASP A 17 3.81 -2.48 11.37
C ASP A 17 3.45 -1.27 10.47
N SER A 18 2.18 -0.84 10.48
CA SER A 18 1.71 0.35 9.79
C SER A 18 2.35 1.63 10.35
N GLU A 19 2.49 1.76 11.67
CA GLU A 19 3.18 2.89 12.31
C GLU A 19 4.66 2.95 11.91
N GLN A 20 5.34 1.81 11.84
CA GLN A 20 6.73 1.74 11.39
C GLN A 20 6.87 2.23 9.94
N VAL A 21 5.99 1.77 9.04
CA VAL A 21 5.98 2.19 7.63
C VAL A 21 5.67 3.68 7.54
N ALA A 22 4.65 4.17 8.26
CA ALA A 22 4.28 5.57 8.28
C ALA A 22 5.46 6.44 8.73
N ARG A 23 6.15 6.04 9.80
CA ARG A 23 7.34 6.76 10.29
C ARG A 23 8.43 6.83 9.22
N SER A 24 8.71 5.71 8.55
CA SER A 24 9.74 5.67 7.51
C SER A 24 9.42 6.54 6.29
N LEU A 25 8.13 6.71 5.94
CA LEU A 25 7.68 7.61 4.88
C LEU A 25 7.78 9.08 5.30
N LEU A 26 7.38 9.39 6.53
CA LEU A 26 7.52 10.74 7.11
C LEU A 26 8.99 11.17 7.16
N ASP A 27 9.91 10.29 7.56
CA ASP A 27 11.35 10.57 7.60
C ASP A 27 11.93 10.82 6.19
N ARG A 28 11.23 10.40 5.12
CA ARG A 28 11.55 10.70 3.72
C ARG A 28 10.82 11.93 3.16
N GLY A 29 10.09 12.65 4.00
CA GLY A 29 9.39 13.88 3.62
C GLY A 29 8.01 13.67 3.02
N TYR A 30 7.43 12.48 3.08
CA TYR A 30 6.03 12.29 2.71
C TYR A 30 5.10 12.92 3.76
N GLU A 31 3.87 13.21 3.38
CA GLU A 31 2.83 13.72 4.28
C GLU A 31 1.73 12.66 4.47
N ALA A 32 1.19 12.52 5.68
CA ALA A 32 0.02 11.68 5.90
C ALA A 32 -1.24 12.33 5.31
N ALA A 33 -1.98 11.60 4.48
CA ALA A 33 -3.26 12.04 3.94
C ALA A 33 -4.39 11.79 4.95
N ALA A 34 -5.38 12.68 5.00
CA ALA A 34 -6.58 12.48 5.80
C ALA A 34 -7.52 11.40 5.21
N SER A 35 -7.41 11.17 3.90
CA SER A 35 -8.22 10.19 3.17
C SER A 35 -7.44 9.58 2.01
N GLU A 36 -7.87 8.39 1.57
CA GLU A 36 -7.35 7.73 0.37
C GLU A 36 -7.54 8.56 -0.92
N ALA A 37 -8.54 9.44 -0.96
CA ALA A 37 -8.83 10.29 -2.11
C ALA A 37 -7.79 11.41 -2.30
N GLU A 38 -7.15 11.84 -1.20
CA GLU A 38 -6.11 12.87 -1.17
C GLU A 38 -4.70 12.31 -1.31
N ALA A 39 -4.54 10.99 -1.28
CA ALA A 39 -3.24 10.34 -1.29
C ALA A 39 -2.70 10.17 -2.72
N ASP A 40 -1.38 10.22 -2.84
CA ASP A 40 -0.62 9.74 -4.00
C ASP A 40 -0.25 8.26 -3.84
N VAL A 41 -0.18 7.78 -2.59
CA VAL A 41 0.18 6.40 -2.24
C VAL A 41 -0.86 5.84 -1.28
N VAL A 42 -1.46 4.69 -1.62
CA VAL A 42 -2.39 3.97 -0.73
C VAL A 42 -1.86 2.57 -0.43
N LEU A 43 -1.63 2.29 0.85
CA LEU A 43 -1.11 1.02 1.33
C LEU A 43 -2.16 0.33 2.21
N LEU A 44 -2.53 -0.91 1.88
CA LEU A 44 -3.40 -1.72 2.73
C LEU A 44 -2.54 -2.78 3.44
N ASN A 45 -2.40 -2.68 4.76
CA ASN A 45 -1.67 -3.64 5.57
C ASN A 45 -2.65 -4.65 6.16
N THR A 46 -2.50 -5.93 5.82
CA THR A 46 -3.49 -6.94 6.20
C THR A 46 -2.92 -8.25 6.74
N CYS A 47 -3.68 -8.85 7.66
CA CYS A 47 -3.37 -10.12 8.31
C CYS A 47 -3.79 -11.31 7.44
N SER A 48 -3.07 -12.45 7.55
CA SER A 48 -3.39 -13.69 6.83
C SER A 48 -4.19 -14.72 7.65
N VAL A 49 -4.31 -14.53 8.96
CA VAL A 49 -4.98 -15.51 9.84
C VAL A 49 -6.46 -15.18 10.09
N ARG A 50 -6.99 -14.15 9.43
CA ARG A 50 -8.38 -13.72 9.56
C ARG A 50 -8.98 -13.47 8.18
N ASP A 51 -9.80 -14.41 7.70
CA ASP A 51 -10.41 -14.36 6.38
C ASP A 51 -11.14 -13.04 6.10
N MET A 52 -11.86 -12.50 7.10
CA MET A 52 -12.55 -11.22 6.97
C MET A 52 -11.59 -10.03 6.76
N ALA A 53 -10.37 -10.09 7.28
CA ALA A 53 -9.38 -9.02 7.07
C ALA A 53 -8.87 -9.03 5.62
N GLU A 54 -8.56 -10.22 5.08
CA GLU A 54 -8.17 -10.38 3.68
C GLU A 54 -9.28 -9.91 2.74
N GLN A 55 -10.52 -10.41 2.94
CA GLN A 55 -11.66 -10.04 2.08
C GLN A 55 -11.91 -8.53 2.07
N LYS A 56 -11.80 -7.86 3.23
CA LYS A 56 -11.93 -6.40 3.30
C LYS A 56 -10.81 -5.68 2.57
N ALA A 57 -9.56 -6.11 2.73
CA ALA A 57 -8.42 -5.51 2.05
C ALA A 57 -8.52 -5.68 0.52
N LEU A 58 -8.86 -6.88 0.05
CA LEU A 58 -9.03 -7.17 -1.38
C LEU A 58 -10.21 -6.40 -1.99
N GLY A 59 -11.37 -6.42 -1.33
CA GLY A 59 -12.54 -5.66 -1.77
C GLY A 59 -12.24 -4.15 -1.81
N LYS A 60 -11.52 -3.63 -0.82
CA LYS A 60 -11.08 -2.24 -0.82
C LYS A 60 -10.12 -1.93 -1.95
N MET A 61 -9.14 -2.79 -2.19
CA MET A 61 -8.17 -2.64 -3.28
C MET A 61 -8.87 -2.61 -4.65
N GLY A 62 -9.87 -3.48 -4.87
CA GLY A 62 -10.68 -3.48 -6.08
C GLY A 62 -11.44 -2.17 -6.31
N LEU A 63 -11.98 -1.55 -5.26
CA LEU A 63 -12.61 -0.23 -5.34
C LEU A 63 -11.61 0.88 -5.67
N LEU A 64 -10.44 0.85 -5.04
CA LEU A 64 -9.37 1.84 -5.23
C LEU A 64 -8.83 1.81 -6.67
N GLY A 65 -8.80 0.65 -7.32
CA GLY A 65 -8.37 0.53 -8.72
C GLY A 65 -9.14 1.42 -9.68
N ARG A 66 -10.41 1.74 -9.37
CA ARG A 66 -11.22 2.67 -10.18
C ARG A 66 -10.67 4.09 -10.18
N LEU A 67 -9.94 4.50 -9.13
CA LEU A 67 -9.33 5.83 -9.04
C LEU A 67 -8.19 6.00 -10.06
N ARG A 68 -7.57 4.90 -10.50
CA ARG A 68 -6.47 4.92 -11.48
C ARG A 68 -6.87 5.57 -12.81
N ALA A 69 -8.14 5.50 -13.19
CA ALA A 69 -8.65 6.16 -14.40
C ALA A 69 -8.49 7.69 -14.36
N ASN A 70 -8.60 8.30 -13.17
CA ASN A 70 -8.49 9.75 -13.00
C ASN A 70 -7.12 10.17 -12.42
N LYS A 71 -6.40 9.24 -11.78
CA LYS A 71 -5.09 9.45 -11.15
C LYS A 71 -4.14 8.29 -11.50
N PRO A 72 -3.64 8.20 -12.75
CA PRO A 72 -2.78 7.10 -13.19
C PRO A 72 -1.46 7.00 -12.43
N GLU A 73 -1.03 8.10 -11.81
CA GLU A 73 0.19 8.22 -11.02
C GLU A 73 0.09 7.63 -9.61
N MET A 74 -1.11 7.28 -9.14
CA MET A 74 -1.29 6.72 -7.81
C MET A 74 -0.59 5.37 -7.66
N VAL A 75 0.10 5.20 -6.53
CA VAL A 75 0.74 3.93 -6.14
C VAL A 75 -0.19 3.16 -5.20
N PHE A 76 -0.50 1.91 -5.56
CA PHE A 76 -1.31 1.00 -4.74
C PHE A 76 -0.46 -0.15 -4.20
N GLY A 77 -0.49 -0.36 -2.88
CA GLY A 77 0.30 -1.39 -2.21
C GLY A 77 -0.49 -2.29 -1.27
N LEU A 78 -0.12 -3.58 -1.25
CA LEU A 78 -0.56 -4.57 -0.27
C LEU A 78 0.61 -4.98 0.62
N LEU A 79 0.41 -4.87 1.93
CA LEU A 79 1.43 -5.17 2.93
C LEU A 79 0.96 -6.24 3.92
N GLY A 80 1.90 -6.78 4.69
CA GLY A 80 1.62 -7.58 5.88
C GLY A 80 1.65 -9.09 5.64
N CYS A 81 1.06 -9.84 6.57
CA CYS A 81 1.13 -11.31 6.54
C CYS A 81 0.44 -11.91 5.31
N MET A 82 -0.66 -11.31 4.82
CA MET A 82 -1.29 -11.76 3.58
C MET A 82 -0.36 -11.57 2.38
N ALA A 83 0.29 -10.40 2.28
CA ALA A 83 1.26 -10.14 1.21
C ALA A 83 2.45 -11.11 1.26
N GLN A 84 2.89 -11.51 2.47
CA GLN A 84 3.92 -12.53 2.65
C GLN A 84 3.46 -13.92 2.17
N SER A 85 2.20 -14.28 2.44
CA SER A 85 1.66 -15.61 2.15
C SER A 85 1.23 -15.79 0.69
N ARG A 86 0.59 -14.77 0.11
CA ARG A 86 -0.07 -14.81 -1.20
C ARG A 86 0.66 -14.03 -2.29
N GLY A 87 1.87 -13.54 -2.02
CA GLY A 87 2.58 -12.53 -2.83
C GLY A 87 2.39 -12.62 -4.35
N GLU A 88 2.75 -13.76 -4.96
CA GLU A 88 2.62 -13.95 -6.41
C GLU A 88 1.18 -14.01 -6.91
N GLU A 89 0.26 -14.58 -6.13
CA GLU A 89 -1.17 -14.63 -6.44
C GLU A 89 -1.76 -13.22 -6.49
N LEU A 90 -1.44 -12.39 -5.49
CA LEU A 90 -1.94 -11.02 -5.43
C LEU A 90 -1.51 -10.16 -6.63
N VAL A 91 -0.27 -10.35 -7.10
CA VAL A 91 0.24 -9.65 -8.29
C VAL A 91 -0.45 -10.13 -9.56
N ARG A 92 -0.77 -11.42 -9.67
CA ARG A 92 -1.50 -11.97 -10.83
C ARG A 92 -2.97 -11.54 -10.86
N ASP A 93 -3.62 -11.53 -9.70
CA ASP A 93 -5.07 -11.38 -9.60
C ASP A 93 -5.52 -9.92 -9.52
N ILE A 94 -4.62 -8.99 -9.20
CA ILE A 94 -4.94 -7.57 -8.99
C ILE A 94 -4.03 -6.68 -9.86
N GLU A 95 -4.43 -6.50 -11.12
CA GLU A 95 -3.65 -5.83 -12.17
C GLU A 95 -3.11 -4.44 -11.78
N HIS A 96 -3.86 -3.67 -10.97
CA HIS A 96 -3.50 -2.29 -10.64
C HIS A 96 -2.63 -2.15 -9.37
N VAL A 97 -2.26 -3.23 -8.70
CA VAL A 97 -1.35 -3.19 -7.55
C VAL A 97 0.10 -3.03 -8.02
N ASP A 98 0.79 -2.01 -7.52
CA ASP A 98 2.18 -1.74 -7.91
C ASP A 98 3.19 -2.32 -6.90
N LEU A 99 2.75 -2.61 -5.67
CA LEU A 99 3.62 -3.03 -4.57
C LEU A 99 2.99 -4.15 -3.73
N VAL A 100 3.71 -5.25 -3.54
CA VAL A 100 3.34 -6.32 -2.60
C VAL A 100 4.52 -6.63 -1.68
N VAL A 101 4.37 -6.39 -0.38
CA VAL A 101 5.48 -6.52 0.59
C VAL A 101 5.06 -7.28 1.84
N GLY A 102 5.68 -8.44 2.07
CA GLY A 102 5.52 -9.21 3.29
C GLY A 102 6.23 -8.59 4.51
N THR A 103 5.84 -9.02 5.71
CA THR A 103 6.32 -8.49 7.00
C THR A 103 7.85 -8.43 7.13
N GLN A 104 8.57 -9.37 6.51
CA GLN A 104 10.04 -9.44 6.57
C GLN A 104 10.76 -8.25 5.91
N LYS A 105 10.07 -7.49 5.05
CA LYS A 105 10.66 -6.41 4.24
C LYS A 105 10.09 -5.03 4.55
N PHE A 106 9.44 -4.85 5.71
CA PHE A 106 8.81 -3.56 6.07
C PHE A 106 9.79 -2.39 6.12
N HIS A 107 11.04 -2.65 6.52
CA HIS A 107 12.12 -1.66 6.52
C HIS A 107 12.48 -1.12 5.11
N ARG A 108 12.06 -1.80 4.04
CA ARG A 108 12.27 -1.38 2.64
C ARG A 108 11.04 -0.73 2.01
N VAL A 109 9.88 -0.71 2.68
CA VAL A 109 8.62 -0.23 2.07
C VAL A 109 8.77 1.22 1.57
N ALA A 110 9.38 2.10 2.37
CA ALA A 110 9.57 3.49 1.98
C ALA A 110 10.51 3.65 0.77
N GLU A 111 11.53 2.80 0.64
CA GLU A 111 12.41 2.78 -0.54
C GLU A 111 11.65 2.38 -1.80
N TYR A 112 10.86 1.30 -1.73
CA TYR A 112 10.05 0.85 -2.87
C TYR A 112 8.96 1.87 -3.25
N VAL A 113 8.35 2.51 -2.26
CA VAL A 113 7.36 3.57 -2.50
C VAL A 113 7.99 4.75 -3.23
N ASP A 114 9.17 5.20 -2.81
CA ASP A 114 9.89 6.29 -3.49
C ASP A 114 10.14 5.96 -4.96
N GLU A 115 10.72 4.80 -5.23
CA GLU A 115 11.03 4.36 -6.60
C GLU A 115 9.78 4.33 -7.49
N LEU A 116 8.68 3.79 -6.97
CA LEU A 116 7.41 3.71 -7.68
C LEU A 116 6.81 5.09 -7.94
N VAL A 117 6.82 5.99 -6.94
CA VAL A 117 6.31 7.36 -7.09
C VAL A 117 7.11 8.12 -8.15
N GLN A 118 8.45 8.03 -8.12
CA GLN A 118 9.29 8.71 -9.12
C GLN A 118 9.05 8.14 -10.52
N ARG A 119 8.98 6.81 -10.65
CA ARG A 119 8.70 6.15 -11.93
C ARG A 119 7.35 6.56 -12.51
N LYS A 120 6.30 6.58 -11.69
CA LYS A 120 4.94 6.96 -12.12
C LYS A 120 4.86 8.42 -12.55
N ARG A 121 5.58 9.31 -11.86
CA ARG A 121 5.66 10.74 -12.23
C ARG A 121 6.42 10.93 -13.54
N ALA A 122 7.54 10.24 -13.73
CA ALA A 122 8.34 10.34 -14.96
C ALA A 122 7.59 9.84 -16.22
N LEU A 123 6.64 8.91 -16.08
CA LEU A 123 5.80 8.44 -17.21
C LEU A 123 4.73 9.45 -17.63
N ARG A 124 4.54 10.55 -16.90
CA ARG A 124 3.56 11.59 -17.19
C ARG A 124 4.14 12.75 -18.02
N ASP A 125 5.46 12.96 -17.93
CA ASP A 125 6.20 14.02 -18.63
C ASP A 125 6.63 13.54 -20.04
#